data_AF-A0ABD3QDJ8-F1
#
_entry.id   AF-A0ABD3QDJ8-F1
#
_cell.length_a   1.000
_cell.length_b   1.000
_cell.length_c   1.000
_cell.angle_alpha   90.00
_cell.angle_beta   90.00
_cell.angle_gamma   90.00
#
_symmetry.space_group_name_H-M   'P 1'
#
loop_
_entity.id
_entity.type
_entity.pdbx_description
1 polymer ?
#
loop_
_entity_poly.entity_id
_entity_poly.type
_entity_poly.pdbx_seq_one_letter_code
_entity_poly.pdbx_strand_id
1 'polypeptide(L)'
;MSNANGEHYTERLAESGCSAAVEHTIGMINMLLQHYGAGTTLARKLSASMEALQLEVGCLGSPFGENYDDLHLLATACWTKSLWERLHYYKFRVHLTFPRSNYLVHVMFLLFASFRDAGYAGQLLQDLNRCRLYLKLFFLSDIATACGRFINVSLISRPTQPHKSVSLFVFPNERPSISAWRLWLEFWTSFSGPGWSLRTPLGSWEHPSHRRWDWFYDARDDLLIRPCEDGGAVAYSISGKGHRLRSRQEYHHSHKLDSIPKNCLTANVLSLPGGSVLRREIGPPLAIPKPVTRSFWAHLRSLGGMDVGAHL
;
A
#
# COMPACT_ATOMS: atom_id res chain seq x y z
N MET A 1 5.18 -36.28 54.57
CA MET A 1 4.59 -36.67 53.28
C MET A 1 3.50 -35.66 52.92
N SER A 2 3.88 -34.55 52.30
CA SER A 2 2.97 -33.52 51.80
C SER A 2 3.68 -32.85 50.63
N ASN A 3 3.34 -33.26 49.40
CA ASN A 3 3.62 -32.50 48.17
C ASN A 3 3.00 -33.10 46.89
N ALA A 4 2.23 -34.19 46.94
CA ALA A 4 1.64 -34.78 45.72
C ALA A 4 0.36 -34.06 45.21
N ASN A 5 -0.31 -33.27 46.05
CA ASN A 5 -1.56 -32.61 45.67
C ASN A 5 -1.34 -31.28 44.91
N GLY A 6 -0.19 -30.62 45.05
CA GLY A 6 0.06 -29.34 44.35
C GLY A 6 0.27 -29.50 42.84
N GLU A 7 0.89 -30.61 42.42
CA GLU A 7 1.21 -30.88 41.01
C GLU A 7 -0.04 -31.26 40.21
N HIS A 8 -0.96 -32.08 40.77
CA HIS A 8 -2.19 -32.47 40.06
C HIS A 8 -3.18 -31.32 39.82
N TYR A 9 -3.25 -30.33 40.71
CA TYR A 9 -4.12 -29.16 40.50
C TYR A 9 -3.53 -28.18 39.50
N THR A 10 -2.20 -28.03 39.48
CA THR A 10 -1.52 -27.16 38.51
C THR A 10 -1.55 -27.76 37.10
N GLU A 11 -1.42 -29.08 36.95
CA GLU A 11 -1.64 -29.79 35.68
C GLU A 11 -3.08 -29.63 35.17
N ARG A 12 -4.11 -29.87 35.99
CA ARG A 12 -5.51 -29.71 35.56
C ARG A 12 -5.88 -28.27 35.20
N LEU A 13 -5.29 -27.28 35.87
CA LEU A 13 -5.47 -25.86 35.52
C LEU A 13 -4.75 -25.51 34.21
N ALA A 14 -3.59 -26.09 33.96
CA ALA A 14 -2.87 -25.93 32.69
C ALA A 14 -3.61 -26.63 31.52
N GLU A 15 -4.13 -27.84 31.72
CA GLU A 15 -4.92 -28.60 30.74
C GLU A 15 -6.24 -27.91 30.41
N SER A 16 -6.97 -27.42 31.42
CA SER A 16 -8.23 -26.69 31.22
C SER A 16 -8.02 -25.33 30.53
N GLY A 17 -6.92 -24.62 30.86
CA GLY A 17 -6.52 -23.40 30.15
C GLY A 17 -6.14 -23.65 28.68
N CYS A 18 -5.50 -24.78 28.39
CA CYS A 18 -5.15 -25.18 27.03
C CYS A 18 -6.40 -25.51 26.18
N SER A 19 -7.37 -26.25 26.74
CA SER A 19 -8.65 -26.55 26.06
C SER A 19 -9.42 -25.28 25.69
N ALA A 20 -9.57 -24.35 26.65
CA ALA A 20 -10.30 -23.10 26.42
C ALA A 20 -9.64 -22.22 25.34
N ALA A 21 -8.31 -22.19 25.27
CA ALA A 21 -7.59 -21.43 24.26
C ALA A 21 -7.77 -22.01 22.85
N VAL A 22 -7.80 -23.34 22.71
CA VAL A 22 -8.08 -24.03 21.44
C VAL A 22 -9.53 -23.83 21.03
N GLU A 23 -10.50 -24.00 21.94
CA GLU A 23 -11.93 -23.78 21.68
C GLU A 23 -12.20 -22.35 21.19
N HIS A 24 -11.61 -21.35 21.85
CA HIS A 24 -11.71 -19.96 21.40
C HIS A 24 -11.13 -19.79 19.99
N THR A 25 -9.99 -20.44 19.68
CA THR A 25 -9.40 -20.38 18.34
C THR A 25 -10.34 -20.98 17.29
N ILE A 26 -10.97 -22.13 17.57
CA ILE A 26 -11.98 -22.74 16.71
C ILE A 26 -13.17 -21.79 16.51
N GLY A 27 -13.64 -21.14 17.58
CA GLY A 27 -14.68 -20.12 17.50
C GLY A 27 -14.30 -18.96 16.59
N MET A 28 -13.08 -18.44 16.68
CA MET A 28 -12.59 -17.37 15.81
C MET A 28 -12.51 -17.81 14.33
N ILE A 29 -12.08 -19.05 14.07
CA ILE A 29 -12.05 -19.63 12.72
C ILE A 29 -13.47 -19.75 12.17
N ASN A 30 -14.42 -20.25 12.96
CA ASN A 30 -15.83 -20.35 12.54
C ASN A 30 -16.42 -18.98 12.21
N MET A 31 -16.14 -17.96 13.04
CA MET A 31 -16.55 -16.58 12.77
C MET A 31 -15.99 -16.06 11.44
N LEU A 32 -14.73 -16.37 11.13
CA LEU A 32 -14.14 -16.03 9.84
C LEU A 32 -14.84 -16.76 8.69
N LEU A 33 -14.99 -18.09 8.78
CA LEU A 33 -15.55 -18.91 7.70
C LEU A 33 -17.00 -18.58 7.39
N GLN A 34 -17.82 -18.32 8.41
CA GLN A 34 -19.24 -18.04 8.22
C GLN A 34 -19.53 -16.62 7.71
N HIS A 35 -18.67 -15.65 8.05
CA HIS A 35 -18.97 -14.24 7.78
C HIS A 35 -18.06 -13.59 6.74
N TYR A 36 -16.85 -14.08 6.51
CA TYR A 36 -15.94 -13.45 5.56
C TYR A 36 -16.53 -13.52 4.13
N GLY A 37 -16.68 -12.36 3.48
CA GLY A 37 -17.27 -12.27 2.14
C GLY A 37 -18.81 -12.35 2.07
N ALA A 38 -19.51 -12.55 3.20
CA ALA A 38 -20.97 -12.68 3.25
C ALA A 38 -21.75 -11.37 3.04
N GLY A 39 -21.07 -10.24 2.79
CA GLY A 39 -21.71 -8.94 2.53
C GLY A 39 -22.33 -8.24 3.76
N THR A 40 -22.38 -8.91 4.91
CA THR A 40 -22.89 -8.33 6.16
C THR A 40 -21.99 -7.22 6.70
N THR A 41 -22.48 -6.45 7.69
CA THR A 41 -21.66 -5.44 8.37
C THR A 41 -20.43 -6.05 9.04
N LEU A 42 -20.54 -7.25 9.61
CA LEU A 42 -19.41 -7.98 10.17
C LEU A 42 -18.42 -8.40 9.09
N ALA A 43 -18.91 -8.93 7.96
CA ALA A 43 -18.09 -9.29 6.80
C ALA A 43 -17.24 -8.10 6.31
N ARG A 44 -17.86 -6.92 6.23
CA ARG A 44 -17.19 -5.67 5.83
C ARG A 44 -16.12 -5.24 6.84
N LYS A 45 -16.40 -5.35 8.14
CA LYS A 45 -15.40 -5.06 9.20
C LYS A 45 -14.21 -6.02 9.14
N LEU A 46 -14.46 -7.32 8.94
CA LEU A 46 -13.40 -8.32 8.78
C LEU A 46 -12.55 -8.04 7.52
N SER A 47 -13.19 -7.69 6.41
CA SER A 47 -12.50 -7.33 5.16
C SER A 47 -11.63 -6.09 5.35
N ALA A 48 -12.17 -5.02 5.93
CA ALA A 48 -11.42 -3.80 6.22
C ALA A 48 -10.23 -4.05 7.18
N SER A 49 -10.42 -4.87 8.21
CA SER A 49 -9.35 -5.25 9.13
C SER A 49 -8.26 -6.08 8.45
N MET A 50 -8.64 -6.94 7.49
CA MET A 50 -7.69 -7.72 6.70
C MET A 50 -6.88 -6.82 5.76
N GLU A 51 -7.55 -5.91 5.03
CA GLU A 51 -6.91 -4.95 4.13
C GLU A 51 -5.97 -4.01 4.89
N ALA A 52 -6.38 -3.54 6.07
CA ALA A 52 -5.51 -2.74 6.94
C ALA A 52 -4.27 -3.53 7.37
N LEU A 53 -4.42 -4.80 7.77
CA LEU A 53 -3.31 -5.66 8.15
C LEU A 53 -2.35 -5.93 6.97
N GLN A 54 -2.88 -6.12 5.76
CA GLN A 54 -2.08 -6.24 4.53
C GLN A 54 -1.25 -4.98 4.27
N LEU A 55 -1.87 -3.80 4.43
CA LEU A 55 -1.18 -2.52 4.29
C LEU A 55 -0.09 -2.34 5.35
N GLU A 56 -0.37 -2.67 6.61
CA GLU A 56 0.56 -2.58 7.74
C GLU A 56 1.78 -3.48 7.58
N VAL A 57 1.55 -4.76 7.27
CA VAL A 57 2.61 -5.77 7.11
C VAL A 57 3.32 -5.65 5.76
N GLY A 58 2.66 -5.10 4.75
CA GLY A 58 3.21 -4.93 3.41
C GLY A 58 3.12 -6.19 2.54
N CYS A 59 2.05 -6.98 2.67
CA CYS A 59 1.83 -8.22 1.91
C CYS A 59 0.66 -8.12 0.92
N LEU A 60 0.80 -8.74 -0.25
CA LEU A 60 -0.26 -8.80 -1.28
C LEU A 60 -1.29 -9.91 -1.02
N GLY A 61 -0.86 -10.98 -0.35
CA GLY A 61 -1.65 -12.16 -0.08
C GLY A 61 -2.35 -12.10 1.28
N SER A 62 -2.75 -13.28 1.78
CA SER A 62 -3.26 -13.37 3.15
C SER A 62 -2.12 -13.14 4.14
N PRO A 63 -2.24 -12.20 5.10
CA PRO A 63 -1.33 -12.09 6.22
C PRO A 63 -1.21 -13.39 7.03
N PHE A 64 -2.26 -14.24 7.04
CA PHE A 64 -2.24 -15.53 7.75
C PHE A 64 -1.23 -16.53 7.18
N GLY A 65 -0.76 -16.32 5.95
CA GLY A 65 0.30 -17.13 5.34
C GLY A 65 1.71 -16.65 5.69
N GLU A 66 1.84 -15.47 6.32
CA GLU A 66 3.12 -14.88 6.69
C GLU A 66 3.58 -15.38 8.08
N ASN A 67 4.88 -15.33 8.32
CA ASN A 67 5.46 -15.68 9.63
C ASN A 67 5.09 -14.61 10.68
N TYR A 68 4.33 -15.02 11.70
CA TYR A 68 3.91 -14.12 12.77
C TYR A 68 5.09 -13.63 13.60
N ASP A 69 6.03 -14.51 13.95
CA ASP A 69 7.15 -14.17 14.83
C ASP A 69 8.02 -13.06 14.21
N ASP A 70 8.15 -13.06 12.88
CA ASP A 70 8.92 -12.06 12.15
C ASP A 70 8.18 -10.71 12.01
N LEU A 71 6.85 -10.75 11.83
CA LEU A 71 6.10 -9.61 11.29
C LEU A 71 5.07 -9.01 12.26
N HIS A 72 4.77 -9.68 13.38
CA HIS A 72 3.75 -9.23 14.33
C HIS A 72 3.99 -7.82 14.88
N LEU A 73 5.25 -7.37 14.99
CA LEU A 73 5.60 -6.03 15.48
C LEU A 73 5.11 -4.92 14.53
N LEU A 74 4.84 -5.24 13.27
CA LEU A 74 4.40 -4.27 12.26
C LEU A 74 2.90 -3.98 12.33
N ALA A 75 2.14 -4.87 12.96
CA ALA A 75 0.68 -4.87 12.92
C ALA A 75 0.07 -4.26 14.19
N THR A 76 -0.99 -3.48 14.01
CA THR A 76 -1.83 -2.96 15.09
C THR A 76 -2.57 -4.10 15.78
N ALA A 77 -2.67 -4.05 17.11
CA ALA A 77 -3.44 -5.02 17.89
C ALA A 77 -4.92 -4.97 17.47
N CYS A 78 -5.42 -6.07 16.92
CA CYS A 78 -6.79 -6.21 16.48
C CYS A 78 -7.17 -7.69 16.46
N TRP A 79 -8.47 -7.98 16.32
CA TRP A 79 -8.98 -9.34 16.24
C TRP A 79 -8.28 -10.19 15.15
N THR A 80 -8.03 -9.59 13.98
CA THR A 80 -7.36 -10.28 12.86
C THR A 80 -5.90 -10.62 13.17
N LYS A 81 -5.18 -9.73 13.86
CA LYS A 81 -3.81 -10.01 14.33
C LYS A 81 -3.81 -11.13 15.37
N SER A 82 -4.74 -11.12 16.32
CA SER A 82 -4.87 -12.20 17.31
C SER A 82 -5.26 -13.54 16.68
N LEU A 83 -6.07 -13.52 15.62
CA LEU A 83 -6.35 -14.73 14.85
C LEU A 83 -5.08 -15.23 14.15
N TRP A 84 -4.35 -14.34 13.48
CA TRP A 84 -3.07 -14.68 12.83
C TRP A 84 -2.07 -15.32 13.80
N GLU A 85 -1.89 -14.73 14.98
CA GLU A 85 -1.06 -15.28 16.07
C GLU A 85 -1.44 -16.72 16.41
N ARG A 86 -2.74 -16.96 16.64
CA ARG A 86 -3.25 -18.28 17.01
C ARG A 86 -3.10 -19.30 15.89
N LEU A 87 -3.40 -18.90 14.65
CA LEU A 87 -3.20 -19.75 13.48
C LEU A 87 -1.72 -20.14 13.34
N HIS A 88 -0.81 -19.19 13.56
CA HIS A 88 0.63 -19.43 13.51
C HIS A 88 1.13 -20.34 14.65
N TYR A 89 0.64 -20.13 15.87
CA TYR A 89 1.01 -20.90 17.06
C TYR A 89 0.53 -22.36 16.95
N TYR A 90 -0.76 -22.57 16.69
CA TYR A 90 -1.37 -23.89 16.58
C TYR A 90 -1.17 -24.57 15.20
N LYS A 91 -0.48 -23.91 14.27
CA LYS A 91 -0.17 -24.41 12.92
C LYS A 91 -1.42 -24.70 12.06
N PHE A 92 -2.52 -24.00 12.32
CA PHE A 92 -3.68 -24.02 11.43
C PHE A 92 -3.41 -23.23 10.15
N ARG A 93 -3.80 -23.79 9.01
CA ARG A 93 -3.72 -23.10 7.71
C ARG A 93 -5.11 -22.69 7.25
N VAL A 94 -5.29 -21.38 7.10
CA VAL A 94 -6.52 -20.81 6.53
C VAL A 94 -6.16 -20.17 5.19
N HIS A 95 -6.79 -20.67 4.12
CA HIS A 95 -6.59 -20.15 2.78
C HIS A 95 -7.76 -19.27 2.38
N LEU A 96 -7.57 -17.96 2.52
CA LEU A 96 -8.52 -16.98 2.00
C LEU A 96 -8.24 -16.76 0.52
N THR A 97 -9.27 -16.98 -0.30
CA THR A 97 -9.21 -16.63 -1.72
C THR A 97 -9.53 -15.15 -1.86
N PHE A 98 -8.49 -14.33 -1.88
CA PHE A 98 -8.62 -12.98 -2.38
C PHE A 98 -8.85 -13.07 -3.90
N PRO A 99 -9.69 -12.21 -4.50
CA PRO A 99 -9.62 -12.00 -5.93
C PRO A 99 -8.20 -11.52 -6.20
N ARG A 100 -7.31 -12.46 -6.54
CA ARG A 100 -6.00 -12.15 -7.05
C ARG A 100 -6.29 -11.32 -8.28
N SER A 101 -6.06 -10.03 -8.15
CA SER A 101 -5.78 -9.22 -9.30
C SER A 101 -4.51 -9.86 -9.86
N ASN A 102 -4.64 -10.87 -10.76
CA ASN A 102 -3.50 -11.56 -11.38
C ASN A 102 -2.50 -10.57 -11.99
N TYR A 103 -3.00 -9.36 -12.22
CA TYR A 103 -2.36 -8.10 -12.48
C TYR A 103 -1.23 -7.72 -11.46
N LEU A 104 -1.39 -7.84 -10.15
CA LEU A 104 -0.43 -7.24 -9.20
C LEU A 104 0.88 -8.03 -9.01
N VAL A 105 0.97 -9.28 -9.48
CA VAL A 105 2.05 -10.21 -9.07
C VAL A 105 3.24 -10.21 -10.02
N HIS A 106 3.09 -9.81 -11.29
CA HIS A 106 4.19 -9.97 -12.25
C HIS A 106 5.15 -8.79 -12.38
N VAL A 107 4.78 -7.56 -11.98
CA VAL A 107 5.62 -6.37 -12.25
C VAL A 107 5.76 -5.41 -11.07
N MET A 108 5.08 -5.65 -9.95
CA MET A 108 5.10 -4.72 -8.82
C MET A 108 5.95 -5.25 -7.67
N PHE A 109 7.20 -4.80 -7.60
CA PHE A 109 8.11 -5.10 -6.49
C PHE A 109 7.58 -4.44 -5.20
N LEU A 110 7.25 -5.26 -4.19
CA LEU A 110 6.79 -4.78 -2.90
C LEU A 110 7.93 -4.03 -2.20
N LEU A 111 7.65 -2.80 -1.78
CA LEU A 111 8.67 -2.00 -1.11
C LEU A 111 9.12 -2.65 0.21
N PHE A 112 8.17 -3.28 0.91
CA PHE A 112 8.48 -4.03 2.12
C PHE A 112 9.49 -5.17 1.88
N ALA A 113 9.43 -5.85 0.74
CA ALA A 113 10.36 -6.93 0.40
C ALA A 113 11.82 -6.44 0.34
N SER A 114 12.08 -5.25 -0.21
CA SER A 114 13.45 -4.71 -0.23
C SER A 114 14.06 -4.49 1.15
N PHE A 115 13.26 -4.19 2.18
CA PHE A 115 13.80 -4.06 3.54
C PHE A 115 14.26 -5.43 4.06
N ARG A 116 13.49 -6.48 3.79
CA ARG A 116 13.84 -7.85 4.18
C ARG A 116 15.04 -8.37 3.41
N ASP A 117 15.08 -8.14 2.09
CA ASP A 117 16.19 -8.56 1.24
C ASP A 117 17.52 -7.87 1.63
N ALA A 118 17.43 -6.65 2.16
CA ALA A 118 18.57 -5.93 2.73
C ALA A 118 18.93 -6.35 4.18
N GLY A 119 18.19 -7.31 4.77
CA GLY A 119 18.50 -7.89 6.07
C GLY A 119 17.92 -7.14 7.28
N TYR A 120 17.01 -6.18 7.09
CA TYR A 120 16.39 -5.46 8.22
C TYR A 120 15.36 -6.35 8.93
N ALA A 121 15.46 -6.40 10.26
CA ALA A 121 14.55 -7.16 11.14
C ALA A 121 14.24 -6.39 12.43
N GLY A 122 13.26 -6.90 13.20
CA GLY A 122 12.90 -6.37 14.52
C GLY A 122 12.57 -4.87 14.50
N GLN A 123 13.17 -4.11 15.42
CA GLN A 123 12.90 -2.67 15.57
C GLN A 123 13.28 -1.85 14.32
N LEU A 124 14.39 -2.21 13.64
CA LEU A 124 14.82 -1.48 12.44
C LEU A 124 13.81 -1.65 11.30
N LEU A 125 13.28 -2.87 11.12
CA LEU A 125 12.22 -3.13 10.15
C LEU A 125 10.94 -2.38 10.51
N GLN A 126 10.58 -2.34 11.79
CA GLN A 126 9.42 -1.57 12.26
C GLN A 126 9.58 -0.08 11.96
N ASP A 127 10.74 0.50 12.21
CA ASP A 127 11.03 1.91 11.96
C ASP A 127 10.93 2.26 10.46
N LEU A 128 11.51 1.44 9.57
CA LEU A 128 11.36 1.58 8.12
C LEU A 128 9.90 1.44 7.68
N ASN A 129 9.17 0.48 8.27
CA ASN A 129 7.77 0.26 7.96
C ASN A 129 6.90 1.45 8.37
N ARG A 130 7.19 2.09 9.50
CA ARG A 130 6.49 3.33 9.92
C ARG A 130 6.69 4.45 8.91
N CYS A 131 7.91 4.66 8.42
CA CYS A 131 8.18 5.64 7.36
C CYS A 131 7.39 5.31 6.08
N ARG A 132 7.39 4.04 5.66
CA ARG A 132 6.62 3.55 4.51
C ARG A 132 5.12 3.87 4.64
N LEU A 133 4.53 3.55 5.79
CA LEU A 133 3.10 3.75 6.08
C LEU A 133 2.73 5.24 6.22
N TYR A 134 3.62 6.04 6.80
CA TYR A 134 3.47 7.49 6.87
C TYR A 134 3.39 8.10 5.46
N LEU A 135 4.29 7.68 4.58
CA LEU A 135 4.38 8.13 3.19
C LEU A 135 3.35 7.46 2.26
N LYS A 136 2.53 6.53 2.78
CA LYS A 136 1.48 5.82 2.04
C LYS A 136 2.04 5.00 0.86
N LEU A 137 3.20 4.36 1.08
CA LEU A 137 3.91 3.59 0.07
C LEU A 137 3.64 2.09 0.24
N PHE A 138 3.40 1.39 -0.85
CA PHE A 138 3.19 -0.06 -0.85
C PHE A 138 4.14 -0.78 -1.81
N PHE A 139 4.32 -0.23 -3.01
CA PHE A 139 5.21 -0.71 -4.04
C PHE A 139 6.42 0.22 -4.21
N LEU A 140 7.50 -0.31 -4.79
CA LEU A 140 8.66 0.50 -5.19
C LEU A 140 8.29 1.60 -6.19
N SER A 141 7.25 1.39 -7.00
CA SER A 141 6.70 2.41 -7.92
C SER A 141 6.14 3.65 -7.22
N ASP A 142 5.80 3.55 -5.94
CA ASP A 142 5.17 4.66 -5.23
C ASP A 142 6.19 5.71 -4.83
N ILE A 143 7.43 5.29 -4.56
CA ILE A 143 8.54 6.19 -4.24
C ILE A 143 9.32 6.66 -5.48
N ALA A 144 9.18 5.96 -6.61
CA ALA A 144 9.85 6.35 -7.84
C ALA A 144 9.28 7.63 -8.46
N THR A 145 10.11 8.30 -9.26
CA THR A 145 9.69 9.36 -10.19
C THR A 145 8.81 8.80 -11.31
N ALA A 146 8.10 9.67 -12.02
CA ALA A 146 7.15 9.36 -13.08
C ALA A 146 7.78 8.48 -14.16
N CYS A 147 9.06 8.71 -14.48
CA CYS A 147 9.78 7.92 -15.48
C CYS A 147 10.24 6.53 -14.99
N GLY A 148 10.06 6.19 -13.71
CA GLY A 148 10.40 4.89 -13.15
C GLY A 148 11.91 4.58 -13.11
N ARG A 149 12.78 5.60 -13.24
CA ARG A 149 14.25 5.44 -13.27
C ARG A 149 14.97 5.98 -12.03
N PHE A 150 14.35 6.89 -11.30
CA PHE A 150 14.94 7.55 -10.14
C PHE A 150 13.98 7.48 -8.96
N ILE A 151 14.51 7.48 -7.74
CA ILE A 151 13.73 7.67 -6.52
C ILE A 151 13.35 9.14 -6.42
N ASN A 152 12.11 9.42 -6.04
CA ASN A 152 11.67 10.77 -5.75
C ASN A 152 12.28 11.25 -4.44
N VAL A 153 13.29 12.12 -4.53
CA VAL A 153 14.04 12.66 -3.40
C VAL A 153 13.14 13.37 -2.38
N SER A 154 12.00 13.92 -2.80
CA SER A 154 11.05 14.57 -1.88
C SER A 154 10.43 13.58 -0.88
N LEU A 155 10.48 12.28 -1.15
CA LEU A 155 9.98 11.21 -0.28
C LEU A 155 11.08 10.56 0.55
N ILE A 156 12.35 10.90 0.31
CA ILE A 156 13.49 10.43 1.11
C ILE A 156 13.67 11.33 2.33
N SER A 157 13.50 12.63 2.14
CA SER A 157 13.52 13.59 3.23
C SER A 157 12.22 13.57 4.03
N ARG A 158 12.28 13.82 5.34
CA ARG A 158 11.09 14.02 6.17
C ARG A 158 10.27 15.18 5.60
N PRO A 159 9.01 14.96 5.15
CA PRO A 159 8.18 16.05 4.64
C PRO A 159 7.91 17.08 5.73
N THR A 160 7.99 18.38 5.37
CA THR A 160 7.66 19.49 6.29
C THR A 160 6.16 19.60 6.53
N GLN A 161 5.33 19.09 5.61
CA GLN A 161 3.89 18.95 5.78
C GLN A 161 3.45 17.57 5.28
N PRO A 162 2.49 16.91 5.95
CA PRO A 162 1.88 15.71 5.42
C PRO A 162 1.19 16.07 4.09
N HIS A 163 1.64 15.47 2.99
CA HIS A 163 1.00 15.67 1.70
C HIS A 163 -0.48 15.25 1.77
N LYS A 164 -1.33 15.95 1.00
CA LYS A 164 -2.70 15.53 0.70
C LYS A 164 -2.72 14.10 0.13
N SER A 165 -3.84 13.41 0.24
CA SER A 165 -4.04 12.00 -0.16
C SER A 165 -3.28 11.63 -1.45
N VAL A 166 -2.13 10.97 -1.28
CA VAL A 166 -1.24 10.48 -2.36
C VAL A 166 -1.64 9.08 -2.85
N SER A 167 -2.69 8.49 -2.26
CA SER A 167 -3.08 7.10 -2.44
C SER A 167 -4.59 6.94 -2.39
N LEU A 168 -5.11 6.01 -3.21
CA LEU A 168 -6.49 5.50 -3.15
C LEU A 168 -6.74 4.58 -1.96
N PHE A 169 -5.68 4.03 -1.36
CA PHE A 169 -5.77 3.22 -0.15
C PHE A 169 -5.78 4.07 1.12
N VAL A 170 -6.42 3.54 2.16
CA VAL A 170 -6.48 4.16 3.48
C VAL A 170 -5.44 3.50 4.38
N PHE A 171 -4.28 4.13 4.50
CA PHE A 171 -3.20 3.65 5.37
C PHE A 171 -3.37 4.15 6.81
N PRO A 172 -2.83 3.41 7.80
CA PRO A 172 -2.81 3.84 9.20
C PRO A 172 -2.07 5.17 9.40
N ASN A 173 -2.40 5.85 10.49
CA ASN A 173 -1.79 7.11 10.86
C ASN A 173 -0.51 6.87 11.67
N GLU A 174 0.61 6.78 10.97
CA GLU A 174 1.92 6.59 11.59
C GLU A 174 2.60 7.90 11.96
N ARG A 175 3.50 7.85 12.95
CA ARG A 175 4.32 9.00 13.36
C ARG A 175 5.77 8.55 13.54
N PRO A 176 6.53 8.41 12.44
CA PRO A 176 7.90 7.94 12.51
C PRO A 176 8.76 8.91 13.33
N SER A 177 9.62 8.34 14.17
CA SER A 177 10.57 9.10 14.98
C SER A 177 11.67 9.71 14.11
N ILE A 178 12.47 10.61 14.69
CA ILE A 178 13.64 11.18 14.01
C ILE A 178 14.66 10.08 13.67
N SER A 179 14.82 9.07 14.53
CA SER A 179 15.71 7.93 14.25
C SER A 179 15.22 7.10 13.06
N ALA A 180 13.90 6.85 12.97
CA ALA A 180 13.31 6.14 11.84
C ALA A 180 13.54 6.90 10.51
N TRP A 181 13.40 8.23 10.51
CA TRP A 181 13.71 9.04 9.33
C TRP A 181 15.19 9.02 8.94
N ARG A 182 16.11 8.94 9.90
CA ARG A 182 17.54 8.77 9.61
C ARG A 182 17.81 7.40 8.98
N LEU A 183 17.21 6.35 9.54
CA LEU A 183 17.31 4.98 9.00
C LEU A 183 16.72 4.90 7.58
N TRP A 184 15.60 5.57 7.34
CA TRP A 184 14.98 5.68 6.02
C TRP A 184 15.93 6.31 4.99
N LEU A 185 16.59 7.42 5.35
CA LEU A 185 17.58 8.07 4.48
C LEU A 185 18.78 7.15 4.23
N GLU A 186 19.29 6.48 5.26
CA GLU A 186 20.41 5.53 5.16
C GLU A 186 20.07 4.38 4.20
N PHE A 187 18.90 3.76 4.38
CA PHE A 187 18.42 2.69 3.52
C PHE A 187 18.41 3.13 2.05
N TRP A 188 17.79 4.26 1.72
CA TRP A 188 17.68 4.72 0.33
C TRP A 188 19.02 5.17 -0.25
N THR A 189 19.91 5.71 0.57
CA THR A 189 21.27 6.07 0.15
C THR A 189 22.05 4.81 -0.26
N SER A 190 21.88 3.70 0.47
CA SER A 190 22.51 2.41 0.15
C SER A 190 21.84 1.69 -1.04
N PHE A 191 20.51 1.76 -1.11
CA PHE A 191 19.73 1.09 -2.14
C PHE A 191 19.95 1.69 -3.53
N SER A 192 20.06 3.02 -3.60
CA SER A 192 20.10 3.78 -4.85
C SER A 192 21.49 3.90 -5.47
N GLY A 193 21.52 4.07 -6.79
CA GLY A 193 22.72 4.42 -7.53
C GLY A 193 22.99 5.93 -7.55
N PRO A 194 24.05 6.38 -8.25
CA PRO A 194 24.38 7.79 -8.39
C PRO A 194 23.17 8.62 -8.85
N GLY A 195 22.96 9.76 -8.20
CA GLY A 195 21.83 10.65 -8.49
C GLY A 195 20.45 10.06 -8.15
N TRP A 196 20.37 9.17 -7.17
CA TRP A 196 19.12 8.49 -6.76
C TRP A 196 18.53 7.58 -7.85
N SER A 197 19.38 7.01 -8.70
CA SER A 197 18.95 6.09 -9.76
C SER A 197 18.54 4.73 -9.19
N LEU A 198 17.53 4.11 -9.81
CA LEU A 198 17.16 2.73 -9.56
C LEU A 198 18.08 1.83 -10.39
N ARG A 199 18.61 0.76 -9.78
CA ARG A 199 19.46 -0.23 -10.47
C ARG A 199 18.73 -0.88 -11.64
N THR A 200 17.45 -1.17 -11.45
CA THR A 200 16.53 -1.69 -12.47
C THR A 200 15.36 -0.71 -12.63
N PRO A 201 15.23 -0.05 -13.79
CA PRO A 201 14.06 0.78 -14.08
C PRO A 201 12.74 -0.02 -14.07
N LEU A 202 11.65 0.62 -13.63
CA LEU A 202 10.35 -0.05 -13.42
C LEU A 202 9.56 -0.36 -14.70
N GLY A 203 9.89 0.26 -15.83
CA GLY A 203 9.22 0.03 -17.10
C GLY A 203 7.83 0.68 -17.22
N SER A 204 6.96 0.11 -18.05
CA SER A 204 5.63 0.62 -18.36
C SER A 204 4.59 0.22 -17.31
N TRP A 205 3.54 1.03 -17.16
CA TRP A 205 2.40 0.68 -16.30
C TRP A 205 1.57 -0.43 -16.94
N GLU A 206 1.60 -1.62 -16.36
CA GLU A 206 0.76 -2.73 -16.81
C GLU A 206 -0.63 -2.70 -16.16
N HIS A 207 -0.73 -2.11 -14.96
CA HIS A 207 -1.96 -2.09 -14.16
C HIS A 207 -2.26 -0.72 -13.57
N PRO A 208 -3.55 -0.42 -13.30
CA PRO A 208 -3.94 0.80 -12.62
C PRO A 208 -3.21 0.93 -11.29
N SER A 209 -2.62 2.10 -11.06
CA SER A 209 -1.92 2.39 -9.81
C SER A 209 -2.92 2.90 -8.76
N HIS A 210 -2.66 2.55 -7.50
CA HIS A 210 -3.35 3.15 -6.37
C HIS A 210 -2.81 4.56 -6.05
N ARG A 211 -1.65 4.93 -6.61
CA ARG A 211 -1.04 6.25 -6.42
C ARG A 211 -1.85 7.34 -7.11
N ARG A 212 -2.05 8.45 -6.41
CA ARG A 212 -2.57 9.71 -6.98
C ARG A 212 -1.41 10.58 -7.42
N TRP A 213 -1.46 11.05 -8.66
CA TRP A 213 -0.43 11.90 -9.24
C TRP A 213 -0.79 13.38 -9.10
N ASP A 214 0.15 14.17 -8.61
CA ASP A 214 -0.01 15.62 -8.45
C ASP A 214 0.18 16.37 -9.77
N TRP A 215 0.87 15.78 -10.74
CA TRP A 215 1.23 16.47 -11.98
C TRP A 215 1.11 15.57 -13.18
N PHE A 216 0.56 16.17 -14.23
CA PHE A 216 0.40 15.58 -15.54
C PHE A 216 1.03 16.48 -16.60
N TYR A 217 1.46 15.89 -17.71
CA TYR A 217 2.03 16.57 -18.84
C TYR A 217 1.20 16.26 -20.09
N ASP A 218 0.71 17.30 -20.74
CA ASP A 218 0.10 17.21 -22.06
C ASP A 218 1.15 17.53 -23.12
N ALA A 219 1.52 16.51 -23.90
CA ALA A 219 2.50 16.65 -24.97
C ALA A 219 1.96 17.39 -26.20
N ARG A 220 0.63 17.49 -26.37
CA ARG A 220 0.01 18.16 -27.53
C ARG A 220 0.14 19.67 -27.41
N ASP A 221 -0.25 20.19 -26.26
CA ASP A 221 -0.29 21.63 -26.00
C ASP A 221 0.93 22.12 -25.19
N ASP A 222 1.84 21.20 -24.85
CA ASP A 222 3.01 21.46 -24.00
C ASP A 222 2.62 22.14 -22.68
N LEU A 223 1.71 21.50 -21.95
CA LEU A 223 1.17 21.99 -20.68
C LEU A 223 1.53 21.07 -19.53
N LEU A 224 1.91 21.67 -18.39
CA LEU A 224 1.89 20.99 -17.11
C LEU A 224 0.54 21.22 -16.44
N ILE A 225 -0.07 20.16 -15.94
CA ILE A 225 -1.43 20.19 -15.43
C ILE A 225 -1.42 19.63 -14.02
N ARG A 226 -1.96 20.42 -13.08
CA ARG A 226 -2.15 20.01 -11.69
C ARG A 226 -3.64 19.88 -11.38
N PRO A 227 -4.15 18.72 -10.94
CA PRO A 227 -5.53 18.58 -10.55
C PRO A 227 -5.84 19.40 -9.28
N CYS A 228 -7.09 19.84 -9.17
CA CYS A 228 -7.64 20.54 -8.02
C CYS A 228 -8.61 19.64 -7.26
N GLU A 229 -8.88 19.96 -5.99
CA GLU A 229 -9.78 19.18 -5.13
C GLU A 229 -11.25 19.30 -5.54
N ASP A 230 -11.61 20.38 -6.24
CA ASP A 230 -12.95 20.64 -6.77
C ASP A 230 -13.28 19.83 -8.04
N GLY A 231 -12.36 18.98 -8.49
CA GLY A 231 -12.51 18.18 -9.72
C GLY A 231 -11.98 18.87 -10.98
N GLY A 232 -11.63 20.15 -10.89
CA GLY A 232 -10.96 20.89 -11.97
C GLY A 232 -9.47 20.62 -12.06
N ALA A 233 -8.78 21.36 -12.91
CA ALA A 233 -7.33 21.36 -13.00
C ALA A 233 -6.78 22.76 -13.32
N VAL A 234 -5.48 22.95 -13.11
CA VAL A 234 -4.77 24.20 -13.43
C VAL A 234 -3.67 23.86 -14.42
N ALA A 235 -3.67 24.56 -15.55
CA ALA A 235 -2.66 24.46 -16.59
C ALA A 235 -1.53 25.47 -16.36
N TYR A 236 -0.32 25.04 -16.65
CA TYR A 236 0.91 25.82 -16.63
C TYR A 236 1.56 25.73 -18.01
N SER A 237 2.02 26.85 -18.55
CA SER A 237 2.63 26.96 -19.88
C SER A 237 3.97 27.71 -19.81
N ILE A 238 4.81 27.53 -20.83
CA ILE A 238 6.10 28.22 -20.92
C ILE A 238 5.87 29.66 -21.40
N SER A 239 6.49 30.63 -20.72
CA SER A 239 6.46 32.04 -21.12
C SER A 239 7.45 32.32 -22.26
N GLY A 240 6.98 32.43 -23.51
CA GLY A 240 7.68 33.18 -24.56
C GLY A 240 7.71 32.56 -25.99
N LYS A 241 7.61 33.44 -26.99
CA LYS A 241 7.76 33.17 -28.44
C LYS A 241 9.23 33.18 -28.91
N GLY A 242 10.18 32.74 -28.07
CA GLY A 242 11.62 32.79 -28.36
C GLY A 242 12.23 31.43 -28.68
N HIS A 243 13.39 31.41 -29.36
CA HIS A 243 14.13 30.18 -29.66
C HIS A 243 14.32 29.30 -28.41
N ARG A 244 13.90 28.04 -28.55
CA ARG A 244 13.80 27.04 -27.47
C ARG A 244 15.19 26.52 -27.08
N LEU A 245 15.81 27.12 -26.06
CA LEU A 245 16.95 26.50 -25.38
C LEU A 245 16.45 25.38 -24.45
N ARG A 246 17.13 24.23 -24.45
CA ARG A 246 16.84 23.07 -23.57
C ARG A 246 16.74 23.42 -22.07
N SER A 247 17.22 24.60 -21.65
CA SER A 247 17.25 25.09 -20.28
C SER A 247 15.96 25.78 -19.79
N ARG A 248 14.99 26.13 -20.66
CA ARG A 248 13.71 26.76 -20.26
C ARG A 248 12.58 25.72 -20.13
N GLN A 249 12.72 24.81 -19.16
CA GLN A 249 11.65 23.90 -18.74
C GLN A 249 10.83 24.45 -17.57
N GLU A 250 10.80 25.78 -17.43
CA GLU A 250 10.03 26.51 -16.42
C GLU A 250 8.66 26.87 -16.99
N TYR A 251 7.61 26.47 -16.28
CA TYR A 251 6.22 26.69 -16.63
C TYR A 251 5.58 27.61 -15.59
N HIS A 252 4.75 28.53 -16.07
CA HIS A 252 4.03 29.51 -15.27
C HIS A 252 2.54 29.24 -15.33
N HIS A 253 1.82 29.63 -14.28
CA HIS A 253 0.37 29.50 -14.22
C HIS A 253 -0.28 30.14 -15.46
N SER A 254 -1.12 29.39 -16.16
CA SER A 254 -1.78 29.82 -17.38
C SER A 254 -3.27 30.04 -17.14
N HIS A 255 -4.06 28.97 -17.09
CA HIS A 255 -5.52 29.03 -16.98
C HIS A 255 -6.05 27.80 -16.22
N LYS A 256 -7.33 27.85 -15.83
CA LYS A 256 -8.03 26.70 -15.25
C LYS A 256 -8.65 25.84 -16.34
N LEU A 257 -8.73 24.55 -16.07
CA LEU A 257 -9.38 23.54 -16.88
C LEU A 257 -10.50 22.89 -16.06
N ASP A 258 -11.59 22.49 -16.72
CA ASP A 258 -12.70 21.79 -16.07
C ASP A 258 -12.33 20.36 -15.67
N SER A 259 -11.38 19.74 -16.38
CA SER A 259 -10.88 18.39 -16.09
C SER A 259 -9.49 18.18 -16.69
N ILE A 260 -8.83 17.08 -16.29
CA ILE A 260 -7.56 16.67 -16.89
C ILE A 260 -7.82 16.15 -18.31
N PRO A 261 -7.11 16.66 -19.33
CA PRO A 261 -7.24 16.15 -20.70
C PRO A 261 -6.94 14.65 -20.79
N LYS A 262 -7.54 14.01 -21.80
CA LYS A 262 -7.27 12.59 -22.09
C LYS A 262 -5.85 12.43 -22.63
N ASN A 263 -5.20 11.32 -22.29
CA ASN A 263 -3.85 10.95 -22.74
C ASN A 263 -2.69 11.80 -22.18
N CYS A 264 -2.91 12.52 -21.07
CA CYS A 264 -1.79 13.13 -20.37
C CYS A 264 -0.87 12.07 -19.75
N LEU A 265 0.42 12.38 -19.72
CA LEU A 265 1.45 11.56 -19.07
C LEU A 265 1.65 12.03 -17.62
N THR A 266 2.09 11.17 -16.73
CA THR A 266 2.46 11.61 -15.38
C THR A 266 3.76 12.38 -15.42
N ALA A 267 3.92 13.34 -14.50
CA ALA A 267 5.12 14.16 -14.43
C ALA A 267 5.60 14.35 -12.99
N ASN A 268 6.91 14.53 -12.84
CA ASN A 268 7.50 15.14 -11.65
C ASN A 268 7.93 16.56 -11.98
N VAL A 269 7.71 17.46 -11.03
CA VAL A 269 8.10 18.87 -11.14
C VAL A 269 8.85 19.30 -9.89
N LEU A 270 9.65 20.35 -10.03
CA LEU A 270 10.20 21.11 -8.92
C LEU A 270 9.45 22.44 -8.82
N SER A 271 8.79 22.67 -7.70
CA SER A 271 8.19 23.98 -7.40
C SER A 271 9.28 25.00 -7.12
N LEU A 272 9.26 26.13 -7.82
CA LEU A 272 10.21 27.22 -7.64
C LEU A 272 9.64 28.31 -6.73
N PRO A 273 10.49 29.08 -6.02
CA PRO A 273 10.08 30.31 -5.36
C PRO A 273 9.45 31.27 -6.39
N GLY A 274 8.23 31.72 -6.15
CA GLY A 274 7.47 32.56 -7.11
C GLY A 274 6.33 31.83 -7.86
N GLY A 275 6.12 30.54 -7.59
CA GLY A 275 4.94 29.81 -8.05
C GLY A 275 5.03 29.24 -9.47
N SER A 276 6.16 29.44 -10.16
CA SER A 276 6.51 28.66 -11.35
C SER A 276 6.97 27.26 -10.98
N VAL A 277 6.97 26.36 -11.97
CA VAL A 277 7.35 24.96 -11.79
C VAL A 277 8.31 24.53 -12.89
N LEU A 278 9.33 23.77 -12.52
CA LEU A 278 10.28 23.20 -13.46
C LEU A 278 9.94 21.73 -13.72
N ARG A 279 9.73 21.37 -15.00
CA ARG A 279 9.50 19.97 -15.38
C ARG A 279 10.77 19.16 -15.20
N ARG A 280 10.70 18.03 -14.48
CA ARG A 280 11.83 17.13 -14.25
C ARG A 280 11.71 15.89 -15.13
N GLU A 281 10.90 14.93 -14.71
CA GLU A 281 10.68 13.67 -15.43
C GLU A 281 9.25 13.56 -15.95
N ILE A 282 9.09 12.88 -17.09
CA ILE A 282 7.79 12.45 -17.63
C ILE A 282 7.75 10.93 -17.62
N GLY A 283 6.62 10.37 -17.22
CA GLY A 283 6.36 8.94 -17.18
C GLY A 283 5.79 8.35 -18.47
N PRO A 284 5.82 7.01 -18.58
CA PRO A 284 5.05 6.32 -19.61
C PRO A 284 3.54 6.50 -19.37
N PRO A 285 2.69 6.23 -20.37
CA PRO A 285 1.24 6.24 -20.18
C PRO A 285 0.82 5.33 -19.03
N LEU A 286 -0.17 5.78 -18.25
CA LEU A 286 -0.79 4.96 -17.22
C LEU A 286 -1.57 3.80 -17.87
N ALA A 287 -1.65 2.67 -17.17
CA ALA A 287 -2.43 1.54 -17.63
C ALA A 287 -3.92 1.92 -17.75
N ILE A 288 -4.51 1.59 -18.89
CA ILE A 288 -5.95 1.76 -19.08
C ILE A 288 -6.65 0.67 -18.25
N PRO A 289 -7.59 1.02 -17.36
CA PRO A 289 -8.37 0.03 -16.63
C PRO A 289 -9.12 -0.85 -17.64
N LYS A 290 -8.74 -2.12 -17.75
CA LYS A 290 -9.57 -3.10 -18.47
C LYS A 290 -10.86 -3.26 -17.64
N PRO A 291 -12.05 -3.24 -18.25
CA PRO A 291 -13.29 -3.49 -17.52
C PRO A 291 -13.12 -4.81 -16.79
N VAL A 292 -13.25 -4.77 -15.46
CA VAL A 292 -13.12 -5.94 -14.60
C VAL A 292 -14.16 -6.94 -15.07
N THR A 293 -13.72 -8.05 -15.68
CA THR A 293 -14.55 -9.24 -15.79
C THR A 293 -15.02 -9.54 -14.37
N ARG A 294 -16.33 -9.43 -14.14
CA ARG A 294 -16.96 -9.69 -12.85
C ARG A 294 -16.27 -10.90 -12.22
N SER A 295 -15.83 -10.78 -10.97
CA SER A 295 -15.28 -11.94 -10.26
C SER A 295 -16.28 -13.09 -10.35
N PHE A 296 -15.80 -14.33 -10.31
CA PHE A 296 -16.67 -15.53 -10.32
C PHE A 296 -17.87 -15.38 -9.35
N TRP A 297 -17.64 -14.81 -8.17
CA TRP A 297 -18.68 -14.53 -7.17
C TRP A 297 -19.62 -13.37 -7.54
N ALA A 298 -19.14 -12.33 -8.21
CA ALA A 298 -19.99 -11.27 -8.76
C ALA A 298 -20.81 -11.76 -9.97
N HIS A 299 -20.30 -12.73 -10.73
CA HIS A 299 -21.04 -13.42 -11.79
C HIS A 299 -22.15 -14.31 -11.22
N LEU A 300 -21.84 -15.18 -10.24
CA LEU A 300 -22.84 -16.02 -9.55
C LEU A 300 -23.95 -15.21 -8.87
N ARG A 301 -23.60 -14.14 -8.14
CA ARG A 301 -24.61 -13.24 -7.52
C ARG A 301 -25.48 -12.52 -8.55
N SER A 302 -24.97 -12.28 -9.76
CA SER A 302 -25.73 -11.66 -10.84
C SER A 302 -26.64 -12.61 -11.61
N LEU A 303 -26.49 -13.93 -11.40
CA LEU A 303 -27.33 -14.97 -12.03
C LEU A 303 -28.58 -15.32 -11.21
N GLY A 304 -28.78 -14.70 -10.04
CA GLY A 304 -30.00 -14.87 -9.25
C GLY A 304 -30.18 -16.29 -8.70
N GLY A 305 -29.56 -16.57 -7.56
CA GLY A 305 -29.94 -17.71 -6.71
C GLY A 305 -30.40 -17.16 -5.36
N MET A 306 -31.71 -17.20 -5.09
CA MET A 306 -32.19 -17.14 -3.70
C MET A 306 -31.59 -18.33 -2.96
N ASP A 307 -31.02 -18.07 -1.79
CA ASP A 307 -30.56 -19.10 -0.88
C ASP A 307 -31.80 -19.83 -0.33
N VAL A 308 -32.18 -20.93 -0.98
CA VAL A 308 -33.21 -21.85 -0.49
C VAL A 308 -32.49 -22.91 0.34
N GLY A 309 -32.24 -22.58 1.60
CA GLY A 309 -31.44 -23.42 2.49
C GLY A 309 -31.71 -23.18 3.97
N ALA A 310 -32.95 -22.88 4.34
CA ALA A 310 -33.38 -22.81 5.73
C ALA A 310 -34.73 -23.53 5.89
N HIS A 311 -34.74 -24.85 5.74
CA HIS A 311 -35.74 -25.72 6.36
C HIS A 311 -35.14 -27.12 6.55
N LEU A 312 -34.51 -27.33 7.70
CA LEU A 312 -34.64 -28.44 8.67
C LEU A 312 -33.41 -28.48 9.58
#